data_AF-G2H0C6-F1
#
_entry.id   AF-G2H0C6-F1
#
_cell.length_a   1.000
_cell.length_b   1.000
_cell.length_c   1.000
_cell.angle_alpha   90.00
_cell.angle_beta   90.00
_cell.angle_gamma   90.00
#
_symmetry.space_group_name_H-M   'P 1'
#
loop_
_entity.id
_entity.type
_entity.pdbx_description
1 polymer ?
#
loop_
_entity_poly.entity_id
_entity_poly.type
_entity_poly.pdbx_seq_one_letter_code
_entity_poly.pdbx_strand_id
1 'polypeptide(L)'
;MDFFRFLMDDVFAEPAILVGLIALIGLIVQKASLTTCIQGTVKTIMGFVILGAGASLVVSSLSDFSAIFQQAFGIQGVVPNNEATTAVAQKIFGKEMAMIMFFAMLINIFIARLTPWKFIFLTGHHTLFMSMMVAVILASSGMKGLTLITVGAIVVGISMVFFSRDCTSLYEKGDGRK
;
A
#
# COMPACT_ATOMS: atom_id res chain seq x y z
N MET A 1 11.28 30.68 -1.49
CA MET A 1 11.25 29.52 -2.40
C MET A 1 11.71 28.24 -1.70
N ASP A 2 12.48 28.34 -0.61
CA ASP A 2 12.96 27.20 0.17
C ASP A 2 11.86 26.47 0.95
N PHE A 3 10.86 27.18 1.50
CA PHE A 3 9.72 26.53 2.18
C PHE A 3 8.89 25.64 1.25
N PHE A 4 8.67 26.08 0.01
CA PHE A 4 7.95 25.29 -1.01
C PHE A 4 8.77 24.08 -1.48
N ARG A 5 10.09 24.21 -1.58
CA ARG A 5 11.00 23.10 -1.88
C ARG A 5 11.05 22.09 -0.73
N PHE A 6 11.24 22.55 0.50
CA PHE A 6 11.16 21.71 1.71
C PHE A 6 9.84 20.93 1.79
N LEU A 7 8.71 21.60 1.55
CA LEU A 7 7.42 20.93 1.56
C LEU A 7 7.31 19.87 0.45
N MET A 8 7.82 20.16 -0.75
CA MET A 8 7.67 19.28 -1.91
C MET A 8 8.69 18.13 -1.98
N ASP A 9 9.92 18.40 -1.57
CA ASP A 9 11.06 17.50 -1.69
C ASP A 9 11.31 16.68 -0.42
N ASP A 10 10.98 17.19 0.78
CA ASP A 10 11.19 16.47 2.04
C ASP A 10 9.88 15.95 2.65
N VAL A 11 8.79 16.74 2.63
CA VAL A 11 7.53 16.36 3.30
C VAL A 11 6.65 15.47 2.43
N PHE A 12 6.50 15.79 1.15
CA PHE A 12 5.69 14.98 0.21
C PHE A 12 6.45 13.80 -0.41
N ALA A 13 7.78 13.76 -0.28
CA ALA A 13 8.59 12.62 -0.71
C ALA A 13 8.55 11.45 0.28
N GLU A 14 8.35 11.75 1.58
CA GLU A 14 8.30 10.75 2.63
C GLU A 14 6.96 9.97 2.64
N PRO A 15 6.96 8.64 2.35
CA PRO A 15 5.73 7.85 2.24
C PRO A 15 4.92 7.82 3.53
N ALA A 16 5.59 7.81 4.69
CA ALA A 16 4.95 7.80 6.00
C ALA A 16 4.10 9.05 6.24
N ILE A 17 4.64 10.22 5.86
CA ILE A 17 3.95 11.50 6.00
C ILE A 17 2.78 11.56 5.01
N LEU A 18 3.01 11.15 3.76
CA LEU A 18 1.98 11.15 2.72
C LEU A 18 0.76 10.29 3.11
N VAL A 19 0.99 9.08 3.64
CA VAL A 19 -0.09 8.20 4.12
C VAL A 19 -0.74 8.76 5.38
N GLY A 20 0.02 9.42 6.27
CA GLY A 20 -0.51 10.17 7.40
C GLY A 20 -1.49 11.29 6.97
N LEU A 21 -1.12 12.05 5.95
CA LEU A 21 -1.98 13.10 5.38
C LEU A 21 -3.25 12.52 4.76
N ILE A 22 -3.15 11.39 4.05
CA ILE A 22 -4.32 10.68 3.52
C ILE A 22 -5.27 10.27 4.66
N ALA A 23 -4.74 9.74 5.76
CA ALA A 23 -5.54 9.39 6.94
C ALA A 23 -6.17 10.62 7.59
N LEU A 24 -5.45 11.74 7.70
CA LEU A 24 -5.98 13.01 8.21
C LEU A 24 -7.16 13.49 7.38
N ILE A 25 -7.02 13.52 6.05
CA ILE A 25 -8.09 13.90 5.12
C ILE A 25 -9.29 12.96 5.31
N GLY A 26 -9.05 11.65 5.39
CA GLY A 26 -10.10 10.66 5.64
C GLY A 26 -10.86 10.89 6.94
N LEU A 27 -10.17 11.26 8.03
CA LEU A 27 -10.79 11.55 9.33
C LEU A 27 -11.57 12.87 9.33
N ILE A 28 -11.06 13.89 8.63
CA ILE A 28 -11.77 15.17 8.44
C ILE A 28 -13.06 14.95 7.65
N VAL A 29 -13.02 14.17 6.57
CA VAL A 29 -14.20 13.82 5.76
C VAL A 29 -15.24 13.04 6.59
N GLN A 30 -14.78 12.19 7.51
CA GLN A 30 -15.64 11.49 8.47
C GLN A 30 -16.17 12.39 9.60
N LYS A 31 -15.82 13.68 9.62
CA LYS A 31 -16.19 14.66 10.65
C LYS A 31 -15.77 14.22 12.06
N ALA A 32 -14.62 13.55 12.17
CA ALA A 32 -14.07 13.13 13.46
C ALA A 32 -13.64 14.36 14.30
N SER A 33 -13.57 14.19 15.62
CA SER A 33 -13.11 15.25 16.52
C SER A 33 -11.65 15.63 16.24
N LEU A 34 -11.26 16.88 16.55
CA LEU A 34 -9.88 17.35 16.34
C LEU A 34 -8.84 16.43 17.02
N THR A 35 -9.14 15.99 18.25
CA THR A 35 -8.30 15.06 19.00
C THR A 35 -8.14 13.73 18.26
N THR A 36 -9.22 13.18 17.71
CA THR A 36 -9.19 11.94 16.92
C THR A 36 -8.39 12.11 15.63
N CYS A 37 -8.53 13.24 14.94
CA CYS A 37 -7.77 13.55 13.73
C CYS A 37 -6.25 13.55 13.98
N ILE A 38 -5.81 14.25 15.03
CA ILE A 38 -4.38 14.33 15.40
C ILE A 38 -3.87 12.94 15.80
N GLN A 39 -4.58 12.25 16.71
CA GLN A 39 -4.18 10.92 17.17
C GLN A 39 -4.14 9.89 16.03
N GLY A 40 -5.13 9.92 15.14
CA GLY A 40 -5.19 9.02 13.99
C GLY A 40 -4.02 9.26 13.02
N THR A 41 -3.75 10.51 12.70
CA THR A 41 -2.62 10.90 11.83
C THR A 41 -1.29 10.44 12.40
N VAL A 42 -1.03 10.72 13.68
CA VAL A 42 0.21 10.31 14.35
C VAL A 42 0.33 8.79 14.40
N LYS A 43 -0.75 8.07 14.71
CA LYS A 43 -0.76 6.59 14.71
C LYS A 43 -0.45 6.02 13.34
N THR A 44 -0.99 6.62 12.27
CA THR A 44 -0.70 6.19 10.90
C THR A 44 0.76 6.39 10.55
N ILE A 45 1.33 7.56 10.85
CA ILE A 45 2.75 7.86 10.61
C ILE A 45 3.64 6.88 11.41
N MET A 46 3.37 6.73 12.70
CA MET A 46 4.12 5.82 13.58
C MET A 46 4.04 4.38 13.10
N GLY A 47 2.86 3.92 12.67
CA GLY A 47 2.68 2.59 12.09
C GLY A 47 3.57 2.36 10.87
N PHE A 48 3.65 3.34 9.97
CA PHE A 48 4.52 3.28 8.80
C PHE A 48 6.01 3.24 9.14
N VAL A 49 6.44 4.06 10.11
CA VAL A 49 7.83 4.08 10.59
C VAL A 49 8.21 2.73 11.21
N ILE A 50 7.34 2.17 12.05
CA ILE A 50 7.56 0.86 12.68
C ILE A 50 7.65 -0.25 11.62
N LEU A 51 6.77 -0.23 10.61
CA LEU A 51 6.82 -1.19 9.50
C LEU A 51 8.14 -1.10 8.73
N GLY A 52 8.61 0.10 8.40
CA GLY A 52 9.89 0.30 7.72
C GLY A 52 11.10 -0.16 8.54
N ALA A 53 11.08 0.10 9.85
CA ALA A 53 12.13 -0.34 10.77
C ALA A 53 12.14 -1.88 10.90
N GLY A 54 10.98 -2.50 11.13
CA GLY A 54 10.84 -3.95 11.24
C GLY A 54 11.25 -4.68 9.95
N ALA A 55 10.82 -4.16 8.79
CA ALA A 55 11.20 -4.75 7.52
C ALA A 55 12.71 -4.68 7.26
N SER A 56 13.38 -3.59 7.67
CA SER A 56 14.84 -3.48 7.54
C SER A 56 15.58 -4.54 8.37
N LEU A 57 15.11 -4.80 9.60
CA LEU A 57 15.66 -5.87 10.44
C LEU A 57 15.49 -7.27 9.83
N VAL A 58 14.31 -7.52 9.24
CA VAL A 58 14.02 -8.78 8.54
C VAL A 58 14.88 -8.93 7.29
N VAL A 59 14.99 -7.89 6.45
CA VAL A 59 15.85 -7.89 5.25
C VAL A 59 17.29 -8.20 5.61
N SER A 60 17.85 -7.56 6.65
CA SER A 60 19.23 -7.82 7.08
C SER A 60 19.43 -9.27 7.50
N SER A 61 18.55 -9.81 8.34
CA SER A 61 18.61 -11.21 8.77
C SER A 61 18.51 -12.20 7.59
N LEU A 62 17.64 -11.91 6.62
CA LEU A 62 17.47 -12.73 5.42
C LEU A 62 18.68 -12.65 4.47
N SER A 63 19.33 -11.49 4.39
CA SER A 63 20.56 -11.29 3.62
C SER A 63 21.70 -12.12 4.21
N ASP A 64 21.89 -12.08 5.52
CA ASP A 64 22.92 -12.86 6.22
C ASP A 64 22.67 -14.37 6.04
N PHE A 65 21.42 -14.81 6.16
CA PHE A 65 21.02 -16.18 5.90
C PHE A 65 21.30 -16.62 4.45
N SER A 66 20.96 -15.78 3.47
CA SER A 66 21.21 -16.03 2.04
C SER A 66 22.71 -16.19 1.75
N ALA A 67 23.57 -15.36 2.37
CA ALA A 67 25.02 -15.45 2.20
C ALA A 67 25.59 -16.77 2.73
N ILE A 68 25.14 -17.22 3.91
CA ILE A 68 25.53 -18.52 4.48
C ILE A 68 25.10 -19.67 3.56
N PHE A 69 23.85 -19.64 3.08
CA PHE A 69 23.33 -20.66 2.16
C PHE A 69 24.05 -20.69 0.82
N GLN A 70 24.42 -19.52 0.30
CA GLN A 70 25.18 -19.40 -0.93
C GLN A 70 26.59 -19.98 -0.76
N GLN A 71 27.26 -19.74 0.37
CA GLN A 71 28.57 -20.31 0.67
C GLN A 71 28.51 -21.82 0.93
N ALA A 72 27.47 -22.30 1.61
CA ALA A 72 27.34 -23.71 2.00
C ALA A 72 26.84 -24.62 0.86
N PHE A 73 25.95 -24.12 -0.01
CA PHE A 73 25.26 -24.93 -1.01
C PHE A 73 25.41 -24.41 -2.46
N GLY A 74 26.06 -23.26 -2.67
CA GLY A 74 26.23 -22.66 -4.00
C GLY A 74 24.93 -22.15 -4.63
N ILE A 75 23.83 -22.11 -3.88
CA ILE A 75 22.52 -21.67 -4.36
C ILE A 75 22.45 -20.15 -4.29
N GLN A 76 22.33 -19.48 -5.45
CA GLN A 76 22.02 -18.06 -5.52
C GLN A 76 20.50 -17.88 -5.42
N GLY A 77 20.02 -17.21 -4.38
CA GLY A 77 18.59 -16.97 -4.21
C GLY A 77 18.27 -15.88 -3.19
N VAL A 78 17.28 -15.07 -3.51
CA VAL A 78 16.64 -14.16 -2.55
C VAL A 78 15.63 -14.95 -1.72
N VAL A 79 15.62 -14.74 -0.40
CA VAL A 79 14.60 -15.39 0.44
C VAL A 79 13.26 -14.69 0.19
N PRO A 80 12.24 -15.42 -0.28
CA PRO A 80 10.96 -14.81 -0.62
C PRO A 80 10.26 -14.33 0.66
N ASN A 81 10.22 -13.02 0.84
CA ASN A 81 9.49 -12.36 1.91
C ASN A 81 8.77 -11.13 1.35
N ASN A 82 7.45 -11.12 1.49
CA ASN A 82 6.58 -10.12 0.90
C ASN A 82 6.74 -8.76 1.59
N GLU A 83 6.79 -8.73 2.93
CA GLU A 83 6.97 -7.53 3.75
C GLU A 83 8.33 -6.87 3.48
N ALA A 84 9.39 -7.67 3.47
CA ALA A 84 10.75 -7.24 3.21
C ALA A 84 10.90 -6.59 1.82
N THR A 85 10.43 -7.29 0.77
CA THR A 85 10.54 -6.81 -0.61
C THR A 85 9.74 -5.53 -0.83
N THR A 86 8.53 -5.47 -0.27
CA THR A 86 7.64 -4.31 -0.40
C THR A 86 8.19 -3.11 0.34
N ALA A 87 8.78 -3.28 1.51
CA ALA A 87 9.40 -2.19 2.26
C ALA A 87 10.62 -1.60 1.55
N VAL A 88 11.43 -2.45 0.88
CA VAL A 88 12.52 -1.97 0.04
C VAL A 88 11.97 -1.17 -1.14
N ALA A 89 10.95 -1.69 -1.82
CA ALA A 89 10.34 -1.01 -2.96
C ALA A 89 9.66 0.31 -2.55
N GLN A 90 9.09 0.38 -1.35
CA GLN A 90 8.45 1.56 -0.78
C GLN A 90 9.41 2.74 -0.59
N LYS A 91 10.70 2.48 -0.34
CA LYS A 91 11.72 3.54 -0.29
C LYS A 91 11.91 4.24 -1.65
N ILE A 92 11.55 3.56 -2.74
CA ILE A 92 11.76 4.04 -4.12
C ILE A 92 10.45 4.59 -4.71
N PHE A 93 9.34 3.86 -4.60
CA PHE A 93 8.05 4.23 -5.20
C PHE A 93 6.93 4.46 -4.16
N GLY A 94 7.30 4.79 -2.93
CA GLY A 94 6.33 4.95 -1.84
C GLY A 94 5.32 6.08 -2.08
N LYS A 95 5.73 7.13 -2.81
CA LYS A 95 4.84 8.22 -3.23
C LYS A 95 3.77 7.74 -4.20
N GLU A 96 4.18 7.06 -5.27
CA GLU A 96 3.30 6.47 -6.27
C GLU A 96 2.35 5.46 -5.63
N MET A 97 2.87 4.60 -4.76
CA MET A 97 2.10 3.61 -4.02
C MET A 97 1.01 4.26 -3.16
N ALA A 98 1.33 5.29 -2.37
CA ALA A 98 0.35 5.95 -1.49
C ALA A 98 -0.76 6.64 -2.30
N MET A 99 -0.41 7.24 -3.43
CA MET A 99 -1.37 7.87 -4.34
C MET A 99 -2.27 6.83 -5.03
N ILE A 100 -1.69 5.73 -5.52
CA ILE A 100 -2.46 4.60 -6.07
C ILE A 100 -3.43 4.06 -5.03
N MET A 101 -2.97 3.82 -3.81
CA MET A 101 -3.78 3.30 -2.70
C MET A 101 -4.98 4.22 -2.41
N PHE A 102 -4.74 5.53 -2.34
CA PHE A 102 -5.79 6.51 -2.10
C PHE A 102 -6.87 6.50 -3.21
N PHE A 103 -6.45 6.61 -4.47
CA PHE A 103 -7.39 6.64 -5.58
C PHE A 103 -8.06 5.28 -5.82
N ALA A 104 -7.37 4.17 -5.61
CA ALA A 104 -7.95 2.84 -5.68
C ALA A 104 -9.08 2.65 -4.66
N MET A 105 -8.92 3.17 -3.44
CA MET A 105 -9.96 3.14 -2.41
C MET A 105 -11.19 3.98 -2.82
N LEU A 106 -10.98 5.14 -3.44
CA LEU A 106 -12.08 5.95 -3.98
C LEU A 106 -12.82 5.22 -5.10
N ILE A 107 -12.08 4.57 -6.01
CA ILE A 107 -12.65 3.75 -7.09
C ILE A 107 -13.43 2.57 -6.52
N ASN A 108 -12.91 1.90 -5.49
CA ASN A 108 -13.59 0.80 -4.80
C ASN A 108 -14.96 1.26 -4.26
N ILE A 109 -14.99 2.38 -3.52
CA ILE A 109 -16.23 2.96 -2.98
C ILE A 109 -17.18 3.38 -4.11
N PHE A 110 -16.66 3.95 -5.19
CA PHE A 110 -17.46 4.37 -6.35
C PHE A 110 -18.13 3.18 -7.05
N ILE A 111 -17.38 2.10 -7.29
CA ILE A 111 -17.90 0.86 -7.87
C ILE A 111 -18.94 0.24 -6.93
N ALA A 112 -18.66 0.17 -5.63
CA ALA A 112 -19.59 -0.37 -4.64
C ALA A 112 -20.90 0.43 -4.54
N ARG A 113 -20.90 1.71 -4.93
CA ARG A 113 -22.10 2.55 -4.97
C ARG A 113 -22.91 2.40 -6.26
N LEU A 114 -22.25 2.22 -7.41
CA LEU A 114 -22.92 2.12 -8.71
C LEU A 114 -23.34 0.70 -9.08
N THR A 115 -22.61 -0.30 -8.61
CA THR A 115 -22.88 -1.71 -8.93
C THR A 115 -23.64 -2.38 -7.79
N PRO A 116 -24.39 -3.48 -8.06
CA PRO A 116 -25.05 -4.26 -7.01
C PRO A 116 -24.05 -4.94 -6.06
N TRP A 117 -22.75 -4.94 -6.39
CA TRP A 117 -21.68 -5.50 -5.59
C TRP A 117 -21.25 -4.51 -4.51
N LYS A 118 -21.98 -4.49 -3.39
CA LYS A 118 -21.73 -3.60 -2.24
C LYS A 118 -20.53 -4.01 -1.38
N PHE A 119 -19.48 -4.55 -1.99
CA PHE A 119 -18.29 -5.02 -1.28
C PHE A 119 -17.23 -3.92 -1.22
N ILE A 120 -16.79 -3.58 -0.02
CA ILE A 120 -15.73 -2.61 0.21
C ILE A 120 -14.54 -3.34 0.82
N PHE A 121 -13.38 -3.23 0.17
CA PHE A 121 -12.15 -3.87 0.63
C PHE A 121 -11.49 -2.97 1.67
N LEU A 122 -11.63 -3.31 2.95
CA LEU A 122 -11.22 -2.47 4.08
C LEU A 122 -9.80 -2.76 4.60
N THR A 123 -9.08 -3.75 4.06
CA THR A 123 -7.77 -4.14 4.60
C THR A 123 -6.63 -3.26 4.07
N GLY A 124 -6.23 -2.28 4.90
CA GLY A 124 -5.18 -1.30 4.57
C GLY A 124 -3.80 -1.90 4.27
N HIS A 125 -3.37 -2.90 5.02
CA HIS A 125 -2.07 -3.57 4.79
C HIS A 125 -2.01 -4.19 3.39
N HIS A 126 -3.00 -4.99 3.01
CA HIS A 126 -3.02 -5.64 1.68
C HIS A 126 -3.18 -4.66 0.53
N THR A 127 -4.02 -3.62 0.69
CA THR A 127 -4.13 -2.57 -0.33
C THR A 127 -2.81 -1.84 -0.56
N LEU A 128 -2.00 -1.64 0.50
CA LEU A 128 -0.64 -1.13 0.39
C LEU A 128 0.26 -2.08 -0.42
N PHE A 129 0.26 -3.39 -0.15
CA PHE A 129 1.05 -4.36 -0.93
C PHE A 129 0.65 -4.39 -2.40
N MET A 130 -0.65 -4.47 -2.70
CA MET A 130 -1.16 -4.52 -4.06
C MET A 130 -0.81 -3.24 -4.82
N SER A 131 -0.98 -2.07 -4.17
CA SER A 131 -0.63 -0.77 -4.75
C SER A 131 0.86 -0.68 -5.06
N MET A 132 1.71 -1.17 -4.14
CA MET A 132 3.16 -1.18 -4.31
C MET A 132 3.60 -2.09 -5.45
N MET A 133 3.09 -3.32 -5.52
CA MET A 133 3.44 -4.26 -6.59
C MET A 133 3.00 -3.75 -7.96
N VAL A 134 1.79 -3.21 -8.08
CA VAL A 134 1.32 -2.61 -9.33
C VAL A 134 2.15 -1.38 -9.69
N ALA A 135 2.52 -0.54 -8.71
CA ALA A 135 3.40 0.60 -8.95
C ALA A 135 4.77 0.16 -9.52
N VAL A 136 5.39 -0.88 -8.96
CA VAL A 136 6.68 -1.41 -9.45
C VAL A 136 6.55 -1.98 -10.85
N ILE A 137 5.49 -2.75 -11.13
CA ILE A 137 5.26 -3.36 -12.45
C ILE A 137 5.01 -2.30 -13.53
N LEU A 138 4.23 -1.26 -13.22
CA LEU A 138 3.99 -0.18 -14.17
C LEU A 138 5.22 0.74 -14.32
N ALA A 139 5.99 0.94 -13.25
CA ALA A 139 7.24 1.68 -13.33
C ALA A 139 8.28 0.94 -14.18
N SER A 140 8.38 -0.38 -14.03
CA SER A 140 9.32 -1.21 -14.80
C SER A 140 8.95 -1.32 -16.29
N SER A 141 7.68 -1.14 -16.65
CA SER A 141 7.25 -1.00 -18.05
C SER A 141 7.55 0.37 -18.66
N GLY A 142 8.13 1.30 -17.89
CA GLY A 142 8.53 2.63 -18.35
C GLY A 142 7.48 3.73 -18.12
N MET A 143 6.34 3.41 -17.50
CA MET A 143 5.31 4.40 -17.17
C MET A 143 5.76 5.27 -16.00
N LYS A 144 5.46 6.58 -16.05
CA LYS A 144 5.90 7.54 -15.03
C LYS A 144 4.78 8.48 -14.62
N GLY A 145 4.85 8.96 -13.38
CA GLY A 145 4.02 10.04 -12.86
C GLY A 145 2.53 9.73 -12.93
N LEU A 146 1.77 10.65 -13.53
CA LEU A 146 0.31 10.64 -13.47
C LEU A 146 -0.31 9.42 -14.17
N THR A 147 0.23 9.00 -15.31
CA THR A 147 -0.27 7.81 -16.03
C THR A 147 -0.10 6.53 -15.21
N LEU A 148 1.02 6.41 -14.48
CA LEU A 148 1.26 5.28 -13.59
C LEU A 148 0.24 5.26 -12.44
N ILE A 149 -0.03 6.41 -11.84
CA ILE A 149 -0.97 6.53 -10.72
C ILE A 149 -2.40 6.21 -11.17
N THR A 150 -2.84 6.77 -12.30
CA THR A 150 -4.21 6.56 -12.80
C THR A 150 -4.44 5.11 -13.21
N VAL A 151 -3.55 4.51 -14.00
CA VAL A 151 -3.68 3.11 -14.42
C VAL A 151 -3.57 2.18 -13.21
N GLY A 152 -2.61 2.43 -12.32
CA GLY A 152 -2.44 1.66 -11.09
C GLY A 152 -3.68 1.70 -10.20
N ALA A 153 -4.26 2.88 -9.98
CA ALA A 153 -5.46 3.04 -9.16
C ALA A 153 -6.68 2.30 -9.74
N ILE A 154 -6.85 2.32 -11.06
CA ILE A 154 -7.94 1.61 -11.74
C ILE A 154 -7.75 0.09 -11.58
N VAL A 155 -6.56 -0.42 -11.88
CA VAL A 155 -6.26 -1.86 -11.79
C VAL A 155 -6.49 -2.36 -10.36
N VAL A 156 -5.94 -1.66 -9.38
CA VAL A 156 -6.00 -2.03 -7.96
C VAL A 156 -7.41 -1.87 -7.38
N GLY A 157 -8.13 -0.80 -7.76
CA GLY A 157 -9.51 -0.57 -7.34
C GLY A 157 -10.47 -1.63 -7.89
N ILE A 158 -10.30 -2.00 -9.16
CA ILE A 158 -11.09 -3.07 -9.80
C ILE A 158 -10.76 -4.43 -9.19
N SER A 159 -9.47 -4.76 -9.02
CA SER A 159 -9.06 -6.05 -8.47
C SER A 159 -9.60 -6.29 -7.07
N MET A 160 -9.69 -5.25 -6.23
CA MET A 160 -10.30 -5.36 -4.91
C MET A 160 -11.77 -5.77 -4.95
N VAL A 161 -12.56 -5.16 -5.85
CA VAL A 161 -13.99 -5.47 -5.97
C VAL A 161 -14.20 -6.90 -6.46
N PHE A 162 -13.44 -7.32 -7.48
CA PHE A 162 -13.50 -8.69 -7.98
C PHE A 162 -13.11 -9.71 -6.92
N PHE A 163 -11.99 -9.48 -6.22
CA PHE A 163 -11.53 -10.39 -5.20
C PHE A 163 -12.52 -10.48 -4.03
N SER A 164 -13.06 -9.35 -3.55
CA SER A 164 -14.09 -9.36 -2.52
C SER A 164 -15.34 -10.13 -2.93
N ARG A 165 -15.80 -9.95 -4.17
CA ARG A 165 -16.97 -10.69 -4.70
C ARG A 165 -16.72 -12.20 -4.72
N ASP A 166 -15.57 -12.61 -5.24
CA ASP A 166 -15.26 -14.02 -5.42
C ASP A 166 -15.04 -14.70 -4.06
N CYS A 167 -14.34 -14.06 -3.12
CA CYS A 167 -14.20 -14.54 -1.75
C CYS A 167 -15.57 -14.69 -1.04
N THR A 168 -16.47 -13.71 -1.20
CA THR A 168 -17.83 -13.85 -0.62
C THR A 168 -18.61 -14.99 -1.28
N SER A 169 -18.53 -15.14 -2.61
CA SER A 169 -19.21 -16.25 -3.30
C SER A 169 -18.68 -17.63 -2.87
N LEU A 170 -17.36 -17.74 -2.63
CA LEU A 170 -16.75 -18.96 -2.10
C LEU A 170 -17.17 -19.22 -0.65
N TYR A 171 -17.24 -18.17 0.16
CA TYR A 171 -17.69 -18.27 1.54
C TYR A 171 -19.15 -18.73 1.63
N GLU A 172 -20.05 -18.15 0.84
CA GLU A 172 -21.47 -18.56 0.77
C GLU A 172 -21.63 -20.01 0.31
N LYS A 173 -20.81 -20.47 -0.65
CA LYS A 173 -20.80 -21.87 -1.09
C LYS A 173 -20.26 -22.84 -0.03
N GLY A 174 -19.29 -22.41 0.79
CA GLY A 174 -18.69 -23.22 1.85
C GLY A 174 -19.56 -23.30 3.12
N ASP A 175 -20.34 -22.25 3.41
CA ASP A 175 -21.24 -22.16 4.57
C ASP A 175 -22.60 -22.85 4.33
N GLY A 176 -22.78 -23.52 3.20
CA GLY A 176 -24.03 -24.24 2.87
C GLY A 176 -25.25 -23.33 2.72
N ARG A 177 -25.07 -21.99 2.66
CA ARG A 177 -26.14 -21.03 2.39
C ARG A 177 -26.42 -20.97 0.89
N LYS A 178 -27.13 -21.99 0.42
CA LYS A 178 -27.98 -21.94 -0.77
C LYS A 178 -29.37 -22.45 -0.42
#